data_AF-A0A382WK68-F1
#
_entry.id   AF-A0A382WK68-F1
#
_cell.length_a   1.000
_cell.length_b   1.000
_cell.length_c   1.000
_cell.angle_alpha   90.00
_cell.angle_beta   90.00
_cell.angle_gamma   90.00
#
_symmetry.space_group_name_H-M   'P 1'
#
loop_
_entity.id
_entity.type
_entity.pdbx_description
1 polymer ?
#
loop_
_entity_poly.entity_id
_entity_poly.type
_entity_poly.pdbx_seq_one_letter_code
_entity_poly.pdbx_strand_id
1 'polypeptide(L)' 'MAGYQRKTILSRAEVLAKAEELIPEWIGLTKSKSSAQSTTYTGGEGTVTLSIHSHGPYT' A
#
# COMPACT_ATOMS: atom_id res chain seq x y z
N MET A 1 -2.31 -23.99 12.91
CA MET A 1 -3.37 -23.06 13.36
C MET A 1 -4.16 -22.61 12.12
N ALA A 2 -5.07 -23.45 11.64
CA ALA A 2 -5.92 -23.12 10.48
C ALA A 2 -7.11 -22.28 10.96
N GLY A 3 -7.06 -20.97 10.74
CA GLY A 3 -8.12 -20.05 11.15
C GLY A 3 -7.65 -18.79 11.90
N TYR A 4 -6.36 -18.67 12.21
CA TYR A 4 -5.84 -17.41 12.76
C TYR A 4 -5.71 -16.37 11.65
N GLN A 5 -6.67 -15.48 11.57
CA GLN A 5 -6.56 -14.25 10.80
C GLN A 5 -6.07 -13.15 11.73
N ARG A 6 -4.88 -12.59 11.47
CA ARG A 6 -4.56 -11.29 12.08
C ARG A 6 -5.56 -10.30 11.50
N LYS A 7 -6.46 -9.78 12.34
CA LYS A 7 -7.23 -8.59 12.00
C LYS A 7 -6.23 -7.44 11.83
N THR A 8 -5.75 -7.23 10.60
CA THR A 8 -5.16 -5.95 10.25
C THR A 8 -6.27 -4.92 10.37
N ILE A 9 -5.98 -3.79 11.00
CA ILE A 9 -6.96 -2.73 11.25
C ILE A 9 -7.55 -2.20 9.92
N LEU A 10 -6.75 -2.29 8.85
CA LEU A 10 -7.12 -1.86 7.50
C LEU A 10 -6.97 -3.01 6.50
N SER A 11 -7.86 -3.03 5.52
CA SER A 11 -7.76 -3.82 4.29
C SER A 11 -6.70 -3.25 3.35
N ARG A 12 -6.28 -4.03 2.34
CA ARG A 12 -5.31 -3.56 1.33
C ARG A 12 -5.76 -2.28 0.63
N ALA A 13 -7.05 -2.20 0.28
CA ALA A 13 -7.61 -1.03 -0.39
C ALA A 13 -7.54 0.21 0.51
N GLU A 14 -7.85 0.07 1.80
CA GLU A 14 -7.77 1.16 2.76
C GLU A 14 -6.32 1.63 2.99
N VAL A 15 -5.36 0.70 3.02
CA VAL A 15 -3.93 1.06 3.10
C VAL A 15 -3.48 1.82 1.84
N LEU A 16 -3.89 1.37 0.65
CA LEU A 16 -3.57 2.08 -0.60
C LEU A 16 -4.20 3.46 -0.68
N ALA A 17 -5.46 3.61 -0.23
CA ALA A 17 -6.14 4.89 -0.17
C ALA A 17 -5.41 5.86 0.77
N LYS A 18 -4.98 5.38 1.94
CA LYS A 18 -4.14 6.16 2.87
C LYS A 18 -2.80 6.56 2.25
N ALA A 19 -2.16 5.67 1.51
CA ALA A 19 -0.90 5.96 0.84
C ALA A 19 -1.06 7.03 -0.26
N GLU A 20 -2.18 7.04 -0.98
CA GLU A 20 -2.50 8.02 -2.01
C GLU A 20 -2.77 9.43 -1.44
N GLU A 21 -3.29 9.52 -0.22
CA GLU A 21 -3.42 10.76 0.53
C GLU A 21 -2.06 11.25 1.06
N LEU A 22 -1.34 10.39 1.79
CA LEU A 22 -0.21 10.82 2.61
C LEU A 22 1.11 10.94 1.85
N ILE A 23 1.39 10.06 0.88
CA ILE A 23 2.71 10.05 0.21
C ILE A 23 2.94 11.32 -0.63
N PRO A 24 1.96 11.78 -1.44
CA PRO A 24 2.12 13.05 -2.15
C PRO A 24 2.23 14.25 -1.21
N GLU A 25 1.44 14.28 -0.14
CA GLU A 25 1.44 15.38 0.83
C GLU A 25 2.77 15.47 1.60
N TRP A 26 3.30 14.34 2.06
CA TRP A 26 4.45 14.32 2.98
C TRP A 26 5.79 14.27 2.28
N ILE A 27 5.86 13.60 1.13
CA ILE A 27 7.12 13.31 0.42
C ILE A 27 7.17 14.01 -0.95
N GLY A 28 6.08 14.65 -1.39
CA GLY A 28 6.04 15.36 -2.67
C GLY A 28 6.20 14.44 -3.88
N LEU A 29 5.87 13.15 -3.73
CA LEU A 29 5.95 12.18 -4.82
C LEU A 29 4.59 11.99 -5.49
N THR A 30 4.58 11.84 -6.80
CA THR A 30 3.36 11.62 -7.56
C THR A 30 3.19 10.15 -7.88
N LYS A 31 1.97 9.63 -7.76
CA LYS A 31 1.64 8.25 -8.13
C LYS A 31 1.92 8.03 -9.62
N SER A 32 2.76 7.05 -9.93
CA SER A 32 3.15 6.74 -11.31
C SER A 32 2.52 5.46 -11.82
N LYS A 33 2.34 4.45 -10.96
CA LYS A 33 1.72 3.16 -11.30
C LYS A 33 0.98 2.61 -10.10
N SER A 34 -0.13 1.93 -10.34
CA SER A 34 -0.80 1.14 -9.31
C SER A 34 -1.35 -0.16 -9.84
N SER A 35 -1.38 -1.15 -8.95
CA SER A 35 -2.02 -2.45 -9.12
C SER A 35 -2.82 -2.76 -7.85
N ALA A 36 -3.55 -3.88 -7.85
CA ALA A 36 -4.33 -4.30 -6.69
C ALA A 36 -3.48 -4.59 -5.42
N GLN A 37 -2.16 -4.67 -5.54
CA GLN A 37 -1.25 -5.13 -4.48
C GLN A 37 -0.05 -4.21 -4.27
N SER A 38 0.16 -3.24 -5.17
CA SER A 38 1.37 -2.43 -5.17
C SER A 38 1.11 -1.10 -5.86
N THR A 39 1.71 -0.03 -5.33
CA THR A 39 1.67 1.31 -5.90
C THR A 39 3.07 1.92 -5.87
N THR A 40 3.45 2.54 -6.97
CA THR A 40 4.72 3.25 -7.13
C THR A 40 4.48 4.75 -7.23
N TYR A 41 5.33 5.51 -6.55
CA TYR A 41 5.35 6.97 -6.51
C TYR A 41 6.74 7.44 -6.95
N THR A 42 6.80 8.48 -7.77
CA THR A 42 8.04 9.00 -8.35
C THR A 42 8.05 10.52 -8.26
N GLY A 43 9.23 11.10 -8.06
CA GLY A 43 9.46 12.54 -8.04
C GLY A 43 10.95 12.85 -8.23
N GLY A 44 11.31 14.13 -8.11
CA GLY A 44 12.70 14.57 -8.32
C GLY A 44 13.72 13.92 -7.36
N GLU A 45 13.27 13.59 -6.16
CA GLU A 45 14.08 12.99 -5.10
C GLU A 45 14.21 11.45 -5.22
N GLY A 46 13.44 10.81 -6.10
CA GLY A 46 13.52 9.36 -6.33
C GLY A 46 12.18 8.64 -6.47
N THR A 47 12.18 7.36 -6.11
CA THR A 47 11.05 6.45 -6.33
C THR A 47 10.74 5.63 -5.08
N VAL A 48 9.47 5.58 -4.69
CA VAL A 48 8.95 4.74 -3.60
C VAL A 48 7.99 3.72 -4.19
N THR A 49 8.20 2.45 -3.87
CA THR A 49 7.25 1.38 -4.22
C THR A 49 6.71 0.74 -2.95
N LEU A 50 5.40 0.86 -2.77
CA LEU A 50 4.66 0.22 -1.69
C LEU A 50 4.11 -1.11 -2.19
N SER A 51 4.42 -2.21 -1.51
CA SER A 51 3.89 -3.55 -1.83
C SER A 51 3.16 -4.10 -0.61
N ILE A 52 1.91 -4.52 -0.78
CA ILE A 52 1.02 -4.91 0.32
C ILE A 52 0.58 -6.35 0.14
N HIS A 53 0.83 -7.14 1.18
CA HIS A 53 0.41 -8.53 1.28
C HIS A 53 -0.65 -8.68 2.37
N SER A 54 -1.73 -9.40 2.06
CA SER A 54 -2.71 -9.82 3.05
C SER A 54 -2.25 -11.11 3.73
N HIS A 55 -2.41 -11.20 5.05
CA HIS A 55 -2.23 -12.45 5.78
C HIS A 55 -3.61 -13.01 6.16
N GLY A 56 -4.10 -13.97 5.40
CA GLY A 56 -5.33 -14.72 5.66
C GLY A 56 -5.12 -16.23 5.50
N PRO A 57 -6.11 -17.06 5.88
CA PRO A 57 -6.00 -18.52 5.80
C PRO A 57 -5.87 -19.07 4.37
N TYR A 58 -6.07 -18.24 3.34
CA TYR A 58 -5.97 -18.59 1.92
C TYR A 58 -5.20 -17.55 1.11
N THR A 59 -4.16 -16.95 1.72
CA THR A 59 -3.14 -16.16 1.02
C THR A 59 -1.84 -16.91 0.97
#